data_AF-A0A1B6FLW6-F1
#
_entry.id   AF-A0A1B6FLW6-F1
#
_cell.length_a   1.000
_cell.length_b   1.000
_cell.length_c   1.000
_cell.angle_alpha   90.00
_cell.angle_beta   90.00
_cell.angle_gamma   90.00
#
_symmetry.space_group_name_H-M   'P 1'
#
loop_
_entity.id
_entity.type
_entity.pdbx_description
1 polymer ?
#
loop_
_entity_poly.entity_id
_entity_poly.type
_entity_poly.pdbx_seq_one_letter_code
_entity_poly.pdbx_strand_id
1 'polypeptide(L)'
;LMLLASCCGNDILDHVMPFVLQNVKNSNWKFRDASIMVLGAVVGGLDHVALRPLAEQALPTMIAAMQDSHHTVKDTAAWGIGRICEIIPQVAISEPFLKP
;
A
#
# COMPACT_ATOMS: atom_id res chain seq x y z
N LEU A 1 -3.25 9.66 8.93
CA LEU A 1 -3.22 9.60 7.45
C LEU A 1 -4.54 9.09 6.86
N MET A 2 -5.13 8.01 7.37
CA MET A 2 -6.41 7.48 6.83
C MET A 2 -7.55 8.51 6.80
N LEU A 3 -7.74 9.29 7.87
CA LEU A 3 -8.76 10.36 7.89
C LEU A 3 -8.53 11.43 6.82
N LEU A 4 -7.27 11.73 6.51
CA LEU A 4 -6.93 12.67 5.42
C LEU A 4 -7.26 12.05 4.06
N ALA A 5 -6.92 10.77 3.85
CA ALA A 5 -7.27 10.07 2.63
C ALA A 5 -8.80 10.03 2.41
N SER A 6 -9.58 9.75 3.47
CA SER A 6 -11.05 9.75 3.39
C SER A 6 -11.66 11.14 3.18
N CYS A 7 -10.93 12.21 3.55
CA CYS A 7 -11.39 13.58 3.37
C CYS A 7 -11.03 14.15 1.99
N CYS A 8 -9.81 13.89 1.52
CA CYS A 8 -9.25 14.48 0.30
C CYS A 8 -9.39 13.57 -0.93
N GLY A 9 -9.74 12.30 -0.75
CA GLY A 9 -9.86 11.35 -1.84
C GLY A 9 -8.57 11.23 -2.65
N ASN A 10 -8.68 11.41 -3.96
CA ASN A 10 -7.56 11.26 -4.90
C ASN A 10 -6.51 12.37 -4.77
N ASP A 11 -6.87 13.56 -4.29
CA ASP A 11 -5.96 14.71 -4.20
C ASP A 11 -4.74 14.43 -3.30
N ILE A 12 -4.87 13.47 -2.38
CA ILE A 12 -3.76 13.08 -1.49
C ILE A 12 -2.62 12.40 -2.26
N LEU A 13 -2.89 11.79 -3.43
CA LEU A 13 -1.92 10.99 -4.16
C LEU A 13 -0.72 11.82 -4.63
N ASP A 14 -0.97 13.02 -5.14
CA ASP A 14 0.10 13.91 -5.65
C ASP A 14 1.09 14.32 -4.55
N HIS A 15 0.65 14.32 -3.29
CA HIS A 15 1.49 14.67 -2.14
C HIS A 15 2.25 13.49 -1.57
N VAL A 16 1.68 12.29 -1.60
CA VAL A 16 2.24 11.12 -0.90
C VAL A 16 3.04 10.21 -1.83
N MET A 17 2.70 10.13 -3.12
CA MET A 17 3.40 9.26 -4.06
C MET A 17 4.88 9.60 -4.26
N PRO A 18 5.31 10.88 -4.30
CA PRO A 18 6.74 11.21 -4.37
C PRO A 18 7.54 10.62 -3.20
N PHE A 19 6.98 10.68 -1.98
CA PHE A 19 7.60 10.09 -0.80
C PHE A 19 7.72 8.57 -0.93
N VAL A 20 6.63 7.90 -1.32
CA VAL A 20 6.60 6.44 -1.47
C VAL A 20 7.65 5.96 -2.46
N LEU A 21 7.66 6.54 -3.67
CA LEU A 21 8.55 6.16 -4.76
C LEU A 21 10.03 6.35 -4.40
N GLN A 22 10.35 7.41 -3.65
CA GLN A 22 11.71 7.67 -3.18
C GLN A 22 12.16 6.68 -2.09
N ASN A 23 11.24 6.23 -1.23
CA ASN A 23 11.60 5.61 0.05
C ASN A 23 11.29 4.11 0.17
N VAL A 24 10.51 3.54 -0.75
CA VAL A 24 10.08 2.14 -0.64
C VAL A 24 11.23 1.12 -0.68
N LYS A 25 12.39 1.49 -1.26
CA LYS A 25 13.62 0.69 -1.27
C LYS A 25 14.77 1.35 -0.48
N ASN A 26 14.46 2.27 0.42
CA ASN A 26 15.47 2.98 1.21
C ASN A 26 16.27 2.00 2.09
N SER A 27 17.56 2.25 2.31
CA SER A 27 18.40 1.44 3.21
C SER A 27 17.90 1.49 4.66
N ASN A 28 17.35 2.62 5.09
CA ASN A 28 16.77 2.78 6.40
C ASN A 28 15.33 2.23 6.43
N TRP A 29 15.11 1.24 7.29
CA TRP A 29 13.84 0.52 7.40
C TRP A 29 12.67 1.44 7.79
N LYS A 30 12.91 2.53 8.52
CA LYS A 30 11.85 3.48 8.92
C LYS A 30 11.19 4.13 7.70
N PHE A 31 11.97 4.40 6.67
CA PHE A 31 11.47 4.97 5.42
C PHE A 31 10.72 3.93 4.59
N ARG A 32 11.19 2.68 4.57
CA ARG A 32 10.46 1.58 3.90
C ARG A 32 9.12 1.31 4.58
N ASP A 33 9.14 1.19 5.90
CA ASP A 33 7.94 1.00 6.74
C ASP A 33 6.92 2.13 6.50
N ALA A 34 7.37 3.39 6.57
CA ALA A 34 6.52 4.54 6.29
C ALA A 34 5.94 4.52 4.87
N SER A 35 6.71 4.12 3.85
CA SER A 35 6.20 3.98 2.48
C SER A 35 5.09 2.94 2.36
N ILE A 36 5.26 1.77 2.99
CA ILE A 36 4.23 0.71 2.98
C ILE A 36 2.99 1.15 3.77
N MET A 37 3.19 1.82 4.92
CA MET A 37 2.10 2.40 5.72
C MET A 37 1.28 3.40 4.90
N VAL A 38 1.95 4.30 4.16
CA VAL A 38 1.29 5.27 3.28
C VAL A 38 0.47 4.56 2.22
N LEU A 39 1.04 3.57 1.52
CA LEU A 39 0.34 2.80 0.50
C LEU A 39 -0.93 2.15 1.06
N GLY A 40 -0.88 1.52 2.24
CA GLY A 40 -2.06 0.90 2.86
C GLY A 40 -3.09 1.90 3.40
N ALA A 41 -2.64 3.09 3.83
CA ALA A 41 -3.51 4.11 4.41
C ALA A 41 -4.34 4.86 3.36
N VAL A 42 -3.84 5.03 2.14
CA VAL A 42 -4.55 5.77 1.09
C VAL A 42 -5.64 4.95 0.41
N VAL A 43 -5.51 3.62 0.38
CA VAL A 43 -6.44 2.70 -0.31
C VAL A 43 -7.90 2.92 0.10
N GLY A 44 -8.16 3.27 1.36
CA GLY A 44 -9.53 3.47 1.87
C GLY A 44 -10.17 4.83 1.54
N GLY A 45 -9.42 5.77 0.96
CA GLY A 45 -9.91 7.10 0.64
C GLY A 45 -10.20 7.33 -0.84
N LEU A 46 -9.63 6.50 -1.73
CA LEU A 46 -9.68 6.71 -3.17
C LEU A 46 -11.03 6.31 -3.77
N ASP A 47 -11.39 6.95 -4.88
CA ASP A 47 -12.53 6.51 -5.68
C ASP A 47 -12.24 5.17 -6.39
N HIS A 48 -13.29 4.54 -6.91
CA HIS A 48 -13.17 3.25 -7.59
C HIS A 48 -12.28 3.27 -8.86
N VAL A 49 -12.06 4.44 -9.47
CA VAL A 49 -11.29 4.59 -10.71
C VAL A 49 -9.80 4.59 -10.41
N ALA A 50 -9.37 5.33 -9.38
CA ALA A 50 -7.97 5.43 -8.96
C ALA A 50 -7.52 4.26 -8.07
N LEU A 51 -8.45 3.68 -7.31
CA LEU A 51 -8.19 2.62 -6.35
C LEU A 51 -7.58 1.37 -6.99
N ARG A 52 -8.20 0.84 -8.05
CA ARG A 52 -7.78 -0.44 -8.66
C ARG A 52 -6.35 -0.36 -9.21
N PRO A 53 -5.99 0.62 -10.08
CA PRO A 53 -4.64 0.72 -10.60
C PRO A 53 -3.58 0.88 -9.51
N LEU A 54 -3.90 1.63 -8.45
CA LEU A 54 -2.97 1.81 -7.33
C LEU A 54 -2.78 0.49 -6.56
N ALA A 55 -3.86 -0.22 -6.25
CA ALA A 55 -3.80 -1.49 -5.54
C ALA A 55 -3.00 -2.54 -6.33
N GLU A 56 -3.23 -2.64 -7.64
CA GLU A 56 -2.50 -3.56 -8.54
C GLU A 56 -0.99 -3.26 -8.57
N GLN A 57 -0.59 -1.99 -8.50
CA GLN A 57 0.83 -1.58 -8.45
C GLN A 57 1.45 -1.73 -7.04
N ALA A 58 0.68 -1.48 -5.99
CA ALA A 58 1.15 -1.53 -4.62
C ALA A 58 1.31 -2.96 -4.10
N LEU A 59 0.41 -3.87 -4.48
CA LEU A 59 0.37 -5.23 -3.96
C LEU A 59 1.66 -6.05 -4.19
N PRO A 60 2.30 -6.06 -5.39
CA PRO A 60 3.61 -6.70 -5.57
C PRO A 60 4.68 -6.14 -4.62
N THR A 61 4.64 -4.84 -4.36
CA THR A 61 5.61 -4.15 -3.50
C THR A 61 5.41 -4.54 -2.04
N MET A 62 4.16 -4.63 -1.58
CA MET A 62 3.83 -5.11 -0.24
C MET A 62 4.18 -6.59 -0.06
N ILE A 63 3.92 -7.43 -1.07
CA ILE A 63 4.30 -8.86 -1.04
C ILE A 63 5.83 -9.01 -0.95
N ALA A 64 6.60 -8.22 -1.69
CA ALA A 64 8.06 -8.22 -1.55
C ALA A 64 8.50 -7.76 -0.14
N ALA A 65 7.81 -6.79 0.46
CA ALA A 65 8.08 -6.31 1.81
C ALA A 65 7.79 -7.34 2.91
N MET A 66 6.99 -8.38 2.65
CA MET A 66 6.82 -9.52 3.57
C MET A 66 8.12 -10.31 3.78
N GLN A 67 9.09 -10.18 2.88
CA GLN A 67 10.43 -10.78 2.99
C GLN A 67 11.48 -9.78 3.48
N ASP A 68 11.09 -8.63 4.02
CA ASP A 68 12.05 -7.64 4.51
C ASP A 68 12.88 -8.18 5.70
N SER A 69 14.11 -7.69 5.80
CA SER A 69 15.00 -7.95 6.93
C SER A 69 14.42 -7.50 8.28
N HIS A 70 13.66 -6.39 8.32
CA HIS A 70 13.14 -5.80 9.55
C HIS A 70 11.70 -6.25 9.81
N HIS A 71 11.41 -6.74 11.02
CA HIS A 71 10.09 -7.27 11.39
C HIS A 71 8.97 -6.22 11.28
N THR A 72 9.22 -4.98 11.68
CA THR A 72 8.21 -3.90 11.59
C THR A 72 7.72 -3.68 10.16
N VAL A 73 8.64 -3.72 9.17
CA VAL A 73 8.27 -3.57 7.76
C VAL A 73 7.36 -4.73 7.33
N LYS A 74 7.62 -5.94 7.81
CA LYS A 74 6.80 -7.13 7.55
C LYS A 74 5.42 -7.03 8.20
N ASP A 75 5.34 -6.55 9.44
CA ASP A 75 4.06 -6.34 10.14
C ASP A 75 3.20 -5.30 9.41
N THR A 76 3.81 -4.18 9.00
CA THR A 76 3.13 -3.14 8.22
C THR A 76 2.72 -3.63 6.83
N ALA A 77 3.54 -4.46 6.18
CA ALA A 77 3.18 -5.09 4.91
C ALA A 77 1.98 -6.03 5.05
N ALA A 78 1.95 -6.88 6.09
CA ALA A 78 0.83 -7.76 6.36
C ALA A 78 -0.45 -6.97 6.61
N TRP A 79 -0.36 -5.89 7.39
CA TRP A 79 -1.47 -4.97 7.63
C TRP A 79 -1.96 -4.31 6.33
N GLY A 80 -1.04 -3.79 5.49
CA GLY A 80 -1.37 -3.15 4.22
C GLY A 80 -2.05 -4.08 3.21
N ILE A 81 -1.58 -5.34 3.13
CA ILE A 81 -2.21 -6.39 2.31
C ILE A 81 -3.63 -6.68 2.84
N GLY A 82 -3.79 -6.80 4.16
CA GLY A 82 -5.10 -7.01 4.79
C GLY A 82 -6.09 -5.90 4.42
N ARG A 83 -5.64 -4.64 4.38
CA ARG A 83 -6.46 -3.50 3.93
C ARG A 83 -6.88 -3.59 2.48
N ILE A 84 -5.99 -4.02 1.58
CA ILE A 84 -6.34 -4.25 0.17
C ILE A 84 -7.38 -5.35 0.07
N CYS A 85 -7.23 -6.45 0.80
CA CYS A 85 -8.20 -7.54 0.83
C CYS A 85 -9.57 -7.10 1.36
N GLU A 86 -9.61 -6.20 2.35
CA GLU A 86 -10.84 -5.66 2.92
C GLU A 86 -11.58 -4.71 1.96
N ILE A 87 -10.85 -3.84 1.26
CA ILE A 87 -11.42 -2.77 0.43
C ILE A 87 -11.69 -3.23 -1.01
N ILE A 88 -10.73 -3.94 -1.62
CA ILE A 88 -10.79 -4.36 -3.03
C ILE A 88 -10.29 -5.79 -3.18
N PRO A 89 -11.05 -6.78 -2.65
CA PRO A 89 -10.63 -8.18 -2.66
C PRO A 89 -10.38 -8.73 -4.06
N GLN A 90 -11.03 -8.17 -5.09
CA GLN A 90 -10.86 -8.66 -6.47
C GLN A 90 -9.42 -8.52 -6.97
N VAL A 91 -8.68 -7.50 -6.51
CA VAL A 91 -7.25 -7.32 -6.87
C VAL A 91 -6.38 -8.35 -6.15
N ALA A 92 -6.69 -8.66 -4.90
CA ALA A 92 -5.95 -9.66 -4.14
C ALA A 92 -6.16 -11.08 -4.67
N ILE A 93 -7.38 -11.41 -5.12
CA ILE A 93 -7.78 -12.75 -5.59
C ILE A 93 -7.43 -12.97 -7.07
N SER A 94 -7.15 -11.91 -7.84
CA SER A 94 -6.74 -12.06 -9.24
C SER A 94 -5.36 -12.72 -9.37
N GLU A 95 -5.21 -13.61 -10.37
CA GLU A 95 -3.88 -14.09 -10.77
C GLU A 95 -3.02 -12.88 -11.15
N PRO A 96 -1.81 -12.69 -10.59
CA PRO A 96 -0.91 -13.72 -10.03
C PRO A 96 -0.77 -13.75 -8.49
N PHE A 97 -1.63 -13.10 -7.71
CA PHE A 97 -1.34 -12.79 -6.30
C PHE A 97 -1.68 -13.89 -5.29
N LEU A 98 -2.94 -14.31 -5.22
CA LEU A 98 -3.41 -15.39 -4.35
C LEU A 98 -4.14 -16.43 -5.19
N LYS A 99 -3.60 -17.65 -5.24
CA LYS A 99 -4.35 -18.82 -5.71
C LYS A 99 -5.21 -19.32 -4.54
N PRO A 100 -6.48 -19.72 -4.78
CA PRO A 100 -7.29 -20.41 -3.79
C PRO A 100 -6.61 -21.65 -3.22
#